data_AF-A0A1M3TEJ4-F1
#
_entry.id   AF-A0A1M3TEJ4-F1
#
_cell.length_a   1.000
_cell.length_b   1.000
_cell.length_c   1.000
_cell.angle_alpha   90.00
_cell.angle_beta   90.00
_cell.angle_gamma   90.00
#
_symmetry.space_group_name_H-M   'P 1'
#
loop_
_entity.id
_entity.type
_entity.pdbx_description
1 polymer ?
#
loop_
_entity_poly.entity_id
_entity_poly.type
_entity_poly.pdbx_seq_one_letter_code
_entity_poly.pdbx_strand_id
1 'polypeptide(L)'
;MSASSTGETTDSTSTVTNTVDPAANMLRTELLYRWLTETIDLLNELNNPEIVKPPADIVSCSIKVPYLLDELLAHAATHLSVIRPEQQDYYRTHAAHLQNH
;
A
#
# COMPACT_ATOMS: atom_id res chain seq x y z
N MET A 1 -42.18 36.90 7.62
CA MET A 1 -42.42 36.37 6.26
C MET A 1 -41.13 36.63 5.49
N SER A 2 -40.20 35.67 5.48
CA SER A 2 -40.01 34.69 4.39
C SER A 2 -39.63 35.39 3.07
N ALA A 3 -38.54 35.11 2.34
CA ALA A 3 -37.65 33.95 2.32
C ALA A 3 -36.29 34.30 1.65
N SER A 4 -35.31 33.42 1.88
CA SER A 4 -34.09 33.20 1.08
C SER A 4 -34.37 32.89 -0.40
N SER A 5 -33.36 33.06 -1.27
CA SER A 5 -32.88 32.07 -2.28
C SER A 5 -31.94 32.81 -3.27
N THR A 6 -30.63 32.54 -3.30
CA THR A 6 -29.89 31.47 -4.02
C THR A 6 -29.80 31.67 -5.54
N GLY A 7 -28.55 31.64 -6.04
CA GLY A 7 -28.12 31.42 -7.42
C GLY A 7 -26.61 31.71 -7.46
N GLU A 8 -25.72 30.73 -7.25
CA GLU A 8 -25.05 29.94 -8.31
C GLU A 8 -24.56 30.83 -9.46
N THR A 9 -23.28 30.82 -9.83
CA THR A 9 -22.71 29.78 -10.68
C THR A 9 -21.17 29.91 -10.64
N THR A 10 -20.56 28.89 -10.04
CA THR A 10 -19.43 28.12 -10.60
C THR A 10 -18.74 28.70 -11.85
N ASP A 11 -17.42 28.91 -11.78
CA ASP A 11 -16.60 28.15 -12.73
C ASP A 11 -15.26 27.77 -12.13
N SER A 12 -14.94 26.53 -12.46
CA SER A 12 -13.83 25.72 -12.02
C SER A 12 -12.52 26.27 -12.57
N THR A 13 -11.40 25.96 -11.92
CA THR A 13 -10.39 25.07 -12.52
C THR A 13 -9.08 25.13 -11.73
N SER A 14 -8.72 23.94 -11.24
CA SER A 14 -7.37 23.47 -10.93
C SER A 14 -6.61 24.11 -9.77
N THR A 15 -6.55 23.34 -8.69
CA THR A 15 -5.25 22.75 -8.31
C THR A 15 -5.51 21.37 -7.73
N VAL A 16 -5.13 20.34 -8.49
CA VAL A 16 -4.92 18.98 -8.00
C VAL A 16 -3.87 19.05 -6.90
N THR A 17 -4.30 19.13 -5.65
CA THR A 17 -3.41 18.83 -4.52
C THR A 17 -3.49 17.33 -4.31
N ASN A 18 -2.50 16.61 -4.83
CA ASN A 18 -2.17 15.25 -4.41
C ASN A 18 -1.85 15.29 -2.91
N THR A 19 -2.89 15.31 -2.06
CA THR A 19 -2.74 15.12 -0.63
C THR A 19 -2.56 13.64 -0.40
N VAL A 20 -1.30 13.19 -0.41
CA VAL A 20 -0.93 11.85 0.07
C VAL A 20 -1.45 11.76 1.49
N ASP A 21 -2.50 10.97 1.70
CA ASP A 21 -3.10 10.78 3.02
C ASP A 21 -2.02 10.25 3.99
N PRO A 22 -1.70 10.97 5.08
CA PRO A 22 -0.71 10.54 6.05
C PRO A 22 -0.98 9.13 6.59
N ALA A 23 -2.25 8.73 6.68
CA ALA A 23 -2.65 7.39 7.12
C ALA A 23 -2.29 6.31 6.10
N ALA A 24 -2.45 6.59 4.79
CA ALA A 24 -2.04 5.67 3.73
C ALA A 24 -0.51 5.50 3.72
N ASN A 25 0.24 6.56 4.00
CA ASN A 25 1.70 6.49 4.12
C ASN A 25 2.13 5.67 5.36
N MET A 26 1.42 5.81 6.48
CA MET A 26 1.66 5.00 7.68
C MET A 26 1.36 3.52 7.45
N LEU A 27 0.26 3.19 6.77
CA LEU A 27 -0.06 1.80 6.45
C LEU A 27 1.02 1.17 5.56
N ARG A 28 1.44 1.85 4.49
CA ARG A 28 2.50 1.35 3.60
C ARG A 28 3.83 1.17 4.35
N THR A 29 4.10 2.03 5.33
CA THR A 29 5.26 1.87 6.23
C THR A 29 5.13 0.63 7.13
N GLU A 30 3.96 0.37 7.72
CA GLU A 30 3.70 -0.86 8.51
C GLU A 30 3.90 -2.11 7.65
N LEU A 31 3.31 -2.12 6.45
CA LEU A 31 3.41 -3.23 5.51
C LEU A 31 4.86 -3.50 5.08
N LEU A 32 5.61 -2.44 4.76
CA LEU A 32 7.02 -2.58 4.38
C LEU A 32 7.86 -3.10 5.55
N TYR A 33 7.65 -2.58 6.76
CA TYR A 33 8.33 -3.04 7.95
C TYR A 33 8.06 -4.53 8.19
N ARG A 34 6.79 -4.94 8.17
CA ARG A 34 6.38 -6.34 8.34
C ARG A 34 7.00 -7.25 7.29
N TRP A 35 7.02 -6.80 6.04
CA TRP A 35 7.63 -7.56 4.97
C TRP A 35 9.12 -7.80 5.22
N LEU A 36 9.85 -6.75 5.60
CA LEU A 36 11.29 -6.81 5.88
C LEU A 36 11.67 -7.65 7.10
N THR A 37 10.80 -7.72 8.12
CA THR A 37 11.13 -8.40 9.38
C THR A 37 10.59 -9.82 9.48
N GLU A 38 9.55 -10.18 8.74
CA GLU A 38 8.84 -11.45 8.92
C GLU A 38 8.57 -12.19 7.61
N THR A 39 8.24 -11.49 6.53
CA THR A 39 7.85 -12.15 5.26
C THR A 39 9.05 -12.51 4.40
N ILE A 40 10.08 -11.67 4.36
CA ILE A 40 11.20 -11.87 3.45
C ILE A 40 12.08 -13.05 3.85
N ASP A 41 12.24 -13.29 5.14
CA ASP A 41 13.02 -14.43 5.63
C ASP A 41 12.34 -15.74 5.23
N LEU A 42 11.01 -15.83 5.41
CA LEU A 42 10.23 -16.97 4.95
C LEU A 42 10.31 -17.15 3.42
N LEU A 43 10.27 -16.04 2.67
CA LEU A 43 10.40 -16.06 1.22
C LEU A 43 11.79 -16.57 0.79
N ASN A 44 12.83 -16.18 1.51
CA ASN A 44 14.20 -16.61 1.25
C ASN A 44 14.41 -18.08 1.61
N GLU A 45 13.83 -18.56 2.71
CA GLU A 45 13.86 -19.97 3.12
C GLU A 45 13.18 -20.90 2.11
N LEU A 46 12.09 -20.44 1.50
CA LEU A 46 11.30 -21.21 0.53
C LEU A 46 11.90 -21.19 -0.89
N ASN A 47 12.82 -20.28 -1.18
CA ASN A 47 13.40 -20.10 -2.51
C ASN A 47 14.76 -20.80 -2.67
N ASN A 48 15.17 -20.96 -3.93
CA ASN A 48 16.50 -21.45 -4.24
C ASN A 48 17.56 -20.42 -3.75
N PRO A 49 18.65 -20.84 -3.08
CA PRO A 49 19.72 -19.95 -2.61
C PRO A 49 20.33 -19.05 -3.70
N GLU A 50 20.23 -19.43 -4.99
CA GLU A 50 20.66 -18.57 -6.11
C GLU A 50 19.71 -17.39 -6.40
N ILE A 51 18.47 -17.46 -5.92
CA ILE A 51 17.41 -16.45 -6.08
C ILE A 51 17.34 -15.54 -4.84
N VAL A 52 17.83 -16.03 -3.69
CA VAL A 52 17.86 -15.29 -2.42
C VAL A 52 18.70 -14.02 -2.59
N LYS A 53 18.05 -12.87 -2.43
CA LYS A 53 18.70 -11.57 -2.40
C LYS A 53 18.56 -10.93 -1.02
N PRO A 54 19.55 -10.14 -0.58
CA PRO A 54 19.41 -9.33 0.60
C PRO A 54 18.14 -8.45 0.52
N PRO A 55 17.40 -8.26 1.63
CA PRO A 55 16.22 -7.39 1.66
C PRO A 55 16.47 -6.00 1.08
N ALA A 56 17.64 -5.43 1.36
CA ALA A 56 18.04 -4.11 0.85
C ALA A 56 18.14 -4.07 -0.68
N ASP A 57 18.55 -5.15 -1.33
CA ASP A 57 18.64 -5.23 -2.79
C ASP A 57 17.24 -5.29 -3.42
N ILE A 58 16.33 -6.04 -2.79
CA ILE A 58 14.94 -6.15 -3.26
C ILE A 58 14.22 -4.80 -3.11
N VAL A 59 14.41 -4.10 -1.99
CA VAL A 59 13.89 -2.73 -1.80
C VAL A 59 14.53 -1.74 -2.79
N SER A 60 15.83 -1.85 -3.03
CA SER A 60 16.51 -0.99 -4.02
C SER A 60 16.00 -1.24 -5.44
N CYS A 61 15.65 -2.48 -5.76
CA CYS A 61 14.97 -2.83 -7.01
C CYS A 61 13.55 -2.25 -7.06
N SER A 62 12.79 -2.32 -5.97
CA SER A 62 11.41 -1.81 -5.93
C SER A 62 11.32 -0.28 -6.02
N ILE A 63 12.34 0.44 -5.57
CA ILE A 63 12.45 1.89 -5.80
C ILE A 63 12.61 2.21 -7.29
N LYS A 64 13.31 1.37 -8.05
CA LYS A 64 13.52 1.54 -9.50
C LYS A 64 12.32 1.07 -10.32
N VAL A 65 11.50 0.20 -9.74
CA VAL A 65 10.40 -0.49 -10.39
C VAL A 65 9.16 -0.34 -9.52
N PRO A 66 8.39 0.76 -9.68
CA PRO A 66 7.37 1.16 -8.71
C PRO A 66 6.32 0.07 -8.42
N TYR A 67 5.86 -0.64 -9.45
CA TYR A 67 4.90 -1.75 -9.31
C TYR A 67 5.43 -2.89 -8.42
N LEU A 68 6.75 -3.09 -8.37
CA LEU A 68 7.33 -4.11 -7.51
C LEU A 68 7.14 -3.74 -6.04
N LEU A 69 7.19 -2.45 -5.68
CA LEU A 69 6.94 -2.04 -4.31
C LEU A 69 5.48 -2.32 -3.92
N ASP A 70 4.52 -1.99 -4.79
CA ASP A 70 3.12 -2.29 -4.56
C ASP A 70 2.88 -3.80 -4.36
N GLU A 71 3.56 -4.64 -5.13
CA GLU A 71 3.46 -6.11 -4.99
C GLU A 71 3.99 -6.63 -3.66
N LEU A 72 5.11 -6.09 -3.19
CA LEU A 72 5.66 -6.45 -1.87
C LEU A 72 4.70 -6.03 -0.74
N LEU A 73 4.11 -4.84 -0.85
CA LEU A 73 3.15 -4.34 0.13
C LEU A 73 1.84 -5.14 0.08
N ALA A 74 1.36 -5.50 -1.12
CA ALA A 74 0.19 -6.34 -1.30
C ALA A 74 0.39 -7.72 -0.68
N HIS A 75 1.60 -8.29 -0.84
CA HIS A 75 1.96 -9.55 -0.22
C HIS A 75 1.94 -9.44 1.32
N ALA A 76 2.55 -8.39 1.88
CA ALA A 76 2.54 -8.14 3.32
C ALA A 76 1.12 -7.97 3.87
N ALA A 77 0.25 -7.23 3.16
CA ALA A 77 -1.15 -7.06 3.53
C ALA A 77 -1.90 -8.39 3.48
N THR A 78 -1.66 -9.20 2.45
CA THR A 78 -2.23 -10.55 2.34
C THR A 78 -1.81 -11.42 3.52
N HIS A 79 -0.53 -11.40 3.90
CA HIS A 79 -0.02 -12.12 5.06
C HIS A 79 -0.68 -11.64 6.36
N LEU A 80 -0.78 -10.32 6.58
CA LEU A 80 -1.48 -9.73 7.72
C LEU A 80 -2.96 -10.15 7.80
N SER A 81 -3.63 -10.29 6.66
CA SER A 81 -5.02 -10.74 6.61
C SER A 81 -5.23 -12.19 7.08
N VAL A 82 -4.16 -13.00 7.04
CA VAL A 82 -4.16 -14.39 7.53
C VAL A 82 -3.82 -14.42 9.03
N ILE A 83 -2.81 -13.66 9.46
CA ILE A 83 -2.34 -13.69 10.85
C ILE A 83 -3.20 -12.83 11.81
N ARG A 84 -3.96 -11.85 11.29
CA ARG A 84 -4.88 -10.99 12.07
C ARG A 84 -6.32 -11.17 11.55
N PRO A 85 -7.00 -12.29 11.90
CA PRO A 85 -8.34 -12.58 11.37
C PRO A 85 -9.37 -11.49 11.70
N GLU A 86 -9.25 -10.80 12.83
CA GLU A 86 -10.12 -9.68 13.21
C GLU A 86 -10.04 -8.48 12.25
N GLN A 87 -8.94 -8.35 11.50
CA GLN A 87 -8.70 -7.27 10.53
C GLN A 87 -8.58 -7.81 9.09
N GLN A 88 -9.04 -9.05 8.85
CA GLN A 88 -8.85 -9.73 7.58
C GLN A 88 -9.39 -8.92 6.39
N ASP A 89 -10.63 -8.45 6.45
CA ASP A 89 -11.26 -7.70 5.35
C ASP A 89 -10.54 -6.39 5.05
N TYR A 90 -10.06 -5.71 6.09
CA TYR A 90 -9.28 -4.47 5.96
C TYR A 90 -8.01 -4.71 5.15
N TYR A 91 -7.21 -5.71 5.53
CA TYR A 91 -5.96 -6.00 4.85
C TYR A 91 -6.15 -6.63 3.47
N ARG A 92 -7.20 -7.44 3.25
CA ARG A 92 -7.54 -7.96 1.92
C ARG A 92 -7.92 -6.87 0.95
N THR A 93 -8.72 -5.90 1.40
CA THR A 93 -9.11 -4.75 0.59
C THR A 93 -7.89 -3.95 0.16
N HIS A 94 -6.95 -3.71 1.08
CA HIS A 94 -5.71 -3.00 0.76
C HIS A 94 -4.78 -3.80 -0.16
N ALA A 95 -4.65 -5.11 0.04
CA ALA A 95 -3.89 -5.96 -0.86
C ALA A 95 -4.43 -5.87 -2.30
N ALA A 96 -5.76 -5.95 -2.47
CA ALA A 96 -6.40 -5.83 -3.77
C ALA A 96 -6.18 -4.44 -4.38
N HIS A 97 -6.26 -3.36 -3.61
CA HIS A 97 -5.97 -2.02 -4.13
C HIS A 97 -4.52 -1.86 -4.59
N LEU A 98 -3.56 -2.44 -3.87
CA LEU A 98 -2.14 -2.39 -4.22
C LEU A 98 -1.84 -3.15 -5.52
N GLN A 99 -2.49 -4.28 -5.77
CA GLN A 99 -2.27 -5.09 -6.99
C GLN A 99 -2.89 -4.53 -8.27
N ASN A 100 -3.82 -3.59 -8.15
CA ASN A 100 -4.57 -3.04 -9.28
C ASN A 100 -4.07 -1.64 -9.71
N HIS A 101 -2.95 -1.17 -9.16
CA HIS A 101 -2.36 0.14 -9.42
C HIS A 101 -0.98 0.00 -10.05
#